data_AF-A0A1B6EUV1-F1
#
_entry.id   AF-A0A1B6EUV1-F1
#
_cell.length_a   1.000
_cell.length_b   1.000
_cell.length_c   1.000
_cell.angle_alpha   90.00
_cell.angle_beta   90.00
_cell.angle_gamma   90.00
#
_symmetry.space_group_name_H-M   'P 1'
#
loop_
_entity.id
_entity.type
_entity.pdbx_description
1 polymer ?
#
loop_
_entity_poly.entity_id
_entity_poly.type
_entity_poly.pdbx_seq_one_letter_code
_entity_poly.pdbx_strand_id
1 'polypeptide(L)'
;IDQTEEENAQKELDNFLILAIRHYMMSLEIGESDNLSIFRVVSLWLNNNHHDELQEELSRHINKVPTFKVLPVLPQLVARITENTGELSMSMLHNLIERCAKDHPHHVLPLLLALANSYKDKDYCQSPLQGASKPETRVVAAQHMLSKMKQKSNLKTLIRDMQVVSEAYISLANFPHTPDKSCKVFKIPKSEPITKLKSVEHVLCP
;
A
#
# COMPACT_ATOMS: atom_id res chain seq x y z
N ILE A 1 -26.60 -29.20 25.23
CA ILE A 1 -26.85 -27.97 26.00
C ILE A 1 -25.64 -27.07 25.82
N ASP A 2 -24.44 -27.57 26.13
CA ASP A 2 -23.16 -26.85 25.94
C ASP A 2 -22.94 -26.35 24.51
N GLN A 3 -23.10 -27.19 23.48
CA GLN A 3 -22.91 -26.76 22.08
C GLN A 3 -23.89 -25.65 21.65
N THR A 4 -25.14 -25.70 22.11
CA THR A 4 -26.14 -24.66 21.80
C THR A 4 -25.83 -23.35 22.51
N GLU A 5 -25.29 -23.43 23.73
CA GLU A 5 -24.85 -22.27 24.50
C GLU A 5 -23.61 -21.60 23.88
N GLU A 6 -22.64 -22.40 23.43
CA GLU A 6 -21.48 -21.94 22.66
C GLU A 6 -21.88 -21.25 21.36
N GLU A 7 -22.80 -21.85 20.59
CA GLU A 7 -23.31 -21.26 19.34
C GLU A 7 -24.03 -19.92 19.58
N ASN A 8 -24.79 -19.80 20.67
CA ASN A 8 -25.47 -18.56 21.03
C ASN A 8 -24.48 -17.48 21.46
N ALA A 9 -23.48 -17.83 22.28
CA ALA A 9 -22.43 -16.91 22.69
C ALA A 9 -21.62 -16.38 21.49
N GLN A 10 -21.30 -17.26 20.53
CA GLN A 10 -20.60 -16.84 19.31
C GLN A 10 -21.44 -15.85 18.49
N LYS A 11 -22.73 -16.11 18.31
CA LYS A 11 -23.64 -15.17 17.62
C LYS A 11 -23.72 -13.82 18.31
N GLU A 12 -23.73 -13.78 19.64
CA GLU A 12 -23.70 -12.51 20.38
C GLU A 12 -22.39 -11.74 20.16
N LEU A 13 -21.25 -12.44 20.16
CA LEU A 13 -19.95 -11.83 19.85
C LEU A 13 -19.91 -11.25 18.43
N ASP A 14 -20.45 -11.99 17.45
CA ASP A 14 -20.53 -11.56 16.04
C ASP A 14 -21.42 -10.31 15.91
N ASN A 15 -22.56 -10.28 16.61
CA ASN A 15 -23.44 -9.11 16.66
C ASN A 15 -22.72 -7.88 17.26
N PHE A 16 -21.98 -8.06 18.36
CA PHE A 16 -21.19 -6.97 18.95
C PHE A 16 -20.07 -6.50 18.04
N LEU A 17 -19.43 -7.40 17.29
CA LEU A 17 -18.40 -7.08 16.32
C LEU A 17 -18.95 -6.19 15.20
N ILE A 18 -20.09 -6.57 14.62
CA ILE A 18 -20.76 -5.79 13.55
C ILE A 18 -21.21 -4.43 14.09
N LEU A 19 -21.80 -4.40 15.28
CA LEU A 19 -22.25 -3.16 15.92
C LEU A 19 -21.08 -2.21 16.19
N ALA A 20 -19.95 -2.74 16.68
CA ALA A 20 -18.73 -1.96 16.90
C ALA A 20 -18.20 -1.36 15.60
N ILE A 21 -18.05 -2.17 14.54
CA ILE A 21 -17.62 -1.67 13.23
C ILE A 21 -18.56 -0.58 12.71
N ARG A 22 -19.87 -0.79 12.77
CA ARG A 22 -20.87 0.18 12.33
C ARG A 22 -20.67 1.53 13.02
N HIS A 23 -20.56 1.55 14.35
CA HIS A 23 -20.43 2.80 15.09
C HIS A 23 -19.06 3.46 14.91
N TYR A 24 -17.96 2.70 14.85
CA TYR A 24 -16.65 3.26 14.53
C TYR A 24 -16.64 3.90 13.14
N MET A 25 -17.23 3.22 12.14
CA MET A 25 -17.31 3.73 10.78
C MET A 25 -18.19 4.99 10.67
N MET A 26 -19.34 5.02 11.34
CA MET A 26 -20.18 6.22 11.41
C MET A 26 -19.45 7.40 12.08
N SER A 27 -18.67 7.14 13.14
CA SER A 27 -17.84 8.16 13.77
C SER A 27 -16.76 8.69 12.80
N LEU A 28 -16.12 7.81 12.03
CA LEU A 28 -15.16 8.21 11.00
C LEU A 28 -15.79 8.96 9.82
N GLU A 29 -17.05 8.68 9.50
CA GLU A 29 -17.79 9.37 8.44
C GLU A 29 -18.18 10.79 8.87
N ILE A 30 -18.74 10.95 10.06
CA ILE A 30 -19.39 12.20 10.51
C ILE A 30 -18.46 13.06 11.38
N GLY A 31 -17.66 12.44 12.26
CA GLY A 31 -16.89 13.14 13.28
C GLY A 31 -15.62 13.76 12.73
N GLU A 32 -15.23 14.95 13.19
CA GLU A 32 -13.99 15.61 12.74
C GLU A 32 -12.77 15.36 13.65
N SER A 33 -13.01 14.92 14.89
CA SER A 33 -11.99 14.93 15.96
C SER A 33 -11.27 13.60 16.21
N ASP A 34 -11.95 12.45 16.11
CA ASP A 34 -11.35 11.14 16.41
C ASP A 34 -11.04 10.33 15.15
N ASN A 35 -9.89 10.63 14.56
CA ASN A 35 -9.35 9.86 13.44
C ASN A 35 -8.63 8.58 13.88
N LEU A 36 -8.40 8.37 15.18
CA LEU A 36 -7.64 7.21 15.68
C LEU A 36 -8.50 5.94 15.72
N SER A 37 -9.81 6.08 15.75
CA SER A 37 -10.77 4.98 15.60
C SER A 37 -10.53 4.14 14.33
N ILE A 38 -9.88 4.68 13.28
CA ILE A 38 -9.49 3.93 12.09
C ILE A 38 -8.55 2.75 12.40
N PHE A 39 -7.64 2.89 13.38
CA PHE A 39 -6.76 1.79 13.78
C PHE A 39 -7.57 0.64 14.36
N ARG A 40 -8.63 0.95 15.12
CA ARG A 40 -9.52 -0.05 15.70
C ARG A 40 -10.34 -0.74 14.62
N VAL A 41 -10.89 0.01 13.66
CA VAL A 41 -11.58 -0.54 12.49
C VAL A 41 -10.68 -1.50 11.73
N VAL A 42 -9.48 -1.08 11.36
CA VAL A 42 -8.54 -1.91 10.60
C VAL A 42 -8.15 -3.16 11.39
N SER A 43 -7.91 -3.06 12.69
CA SER A 43 -7.63 -4.23 13.53
C SER A 43 -8.79 -5.23 13.53
N LEU A 44 -10.04 -4.75 13.68
CA LEU A 44 -11.22 -5.62 13.70
C LEU A 44 -11.46 -6.24 12.33
N TRP A 45 -11.34 -5.47 11.25
CA TRP A 45 -11.49 -5.95 9.89
C TRP A 45 -10.45 -7.03 9.54
N LEU A 46 -9.17 -6.78 9.81
CA LEU A 46 -8.09 -7.70 9.43
C LEU A 46 -8.10 -9.01 10.23
N ASN A 47 -8.58 -8.98 11.48
CA ASN A 47 -8.70 -10.18 12.31
C ASN A 47 -9.92 -11.04 11.96
N ASN A 48 -10.93 -10.45 11.30
CA ASN A 48 -12.22 -11.10 11.01
C ASN A 48 -12.55 -11.05 9.51
N ASN A 49 -11.54 -11.18 8.66
CA ASN A 49 -11.66 -11.07 7.20
C ASN A 49 -12.51 -12.17 6.54
N HIS A 50 -12.83 -13.25 7.26
CA HIS A 50 -13.66 -14.37 6.83
C HIS A 50 -15.15 -14.16 7.16
N HIS A 51 -15.49 -13.13 7.92
CA HIS A 51 -16.87 -12.87 8.32
C HIS A 51 -17.57 -12.03 7.23
N ASP A 52 -18.49 -12.64 6.49
CA ASP A 52 -19.14 -12.00 5.33
C ASP A 52 -20.00 -10.79 5.72
N GLU A 53 -20.80 -10.91 6.78
CA GLU A 53 -21.65 -9.79 7.25
C GLU A 53 -20.84 -8.56 7.68
N LEU A 54 -19.66 -8.78 8.28
CA LEU A 54 -18.72 -7.73 8.64
C LEU A 54 -18.20 -7.02 7.38
N GLN A 55 -17.81 -7.78 6.36
CA GLN A 55 -17.33 -7.23 5.09
C GLN A 55 -18.44 -6.43 4.40
N GLU A 56 -19.68 -6.92 4.43
CA GLU A 56 -20.82 -6.21 3.88
C GLU A 56 -21.06 -4.89 4.61
N GLU A 57 -21.07 -4.89 5.95
CA GLU A 57 -21.23 -3.67 6.74
C GLU A 57 -20.09 -2.66 6.48
N LEU A 58 -18.84 -3.11 6.44
CA LEU A 58 -17.68 -2.28 6.08
C LEU A 58 -17.85 -1.64 4.70
N SER A 59 -18.29 -2.41 3.71
CA SER A 59 -18.44 -1.93 2.32
C SER A 59 -19.41 -0.74 2.19
N ARG A 60 -20.42 -0.66 3.07
CA ARG A 60 -21.44 0.41 3.07
C ARG A 60 -20.87 1.76 3.52
N HIS A 61 -19.82 1.75 4.35
CA HIS A 61 -19.27 2.97 4.98
C HIS A 61 -17.87 3.34 4.49
N ILE A 62 -17.02 2.37 4.14
CA ILE A 62 -15.60 2.60 3.78
C ILE A 62 -15.43 3.59 2.62
N ASN A 63 -16.40 3.63 1.71
CA ASN A 63 -16.40 4.54 0.56
C ASN A 63 -16.78 5.98 0.91
N LYS A 64 -17.39 6.20 2.07
CA LYS A 64 -17.83 7.51 2.57
C LYS A 64 -16.82 8.14 3.52
N VAL A 65 -15.98 7.33 4.16
CA VAL A 65 -14.90 7.83 5.01
C VAL A 65 -13.94 8.71 4.19
N PRO A 66 -13.62 9.93 4.67
CA PRO A 66 -12.62 10.79 4.05
C PRO A 66 -11.24 10.11 4.00
N THR A 67 -10.58 10.17 2.84
CA THR A 67 -9.33 9.45 2.56
C THR A 67 -8.16 9.88 3.45
N PHE A 68 -8.10 11.14 3.87
CA PHE A 68 -7.05 11.63 4.78
C PHE A 68 -7.02 10.90 6.14
N LYS A 69 -8.16 10.39 6.61
CA LYS A 69 -8.25 9.64 7.87
C LYS A 69 -7.65 8.24 7.77
N VAL A 70 -7.53 7.72 6.56
CA VAL A 70 -7.00 6.38 6.27
C VAL A 70 -5.49 6.39 6.09
N LEU A 71 -4.89 7.55 5.77
CA LEU A 71 -3.45 7.67 5.54
C LEU A 71 -2.58 7.06 6.67
N PRO A 72 -2.89 7.22 7.97
CA PRO A 72 -2.07 6.65 9.04
C PRO A 72 -2.02 5.11 9.06
N VAL A 73 -3.06 4.44 8.57
CA VAL A 73 -3.15 2.95 8.50
C VAL A 73 -2.79 2.41 7.12
N LEU A 74 -2.58 3.29 6.14
CA LEU A 74 -2.36 2.90 4.77
C LEU A 74 -1.11 2.02 4.56
N PRO A 75 0.03 2.24 5.25
CA PRO A 75 1.18 1.35 5.13
C PRO A 75 0.86 -0.12 5.49
N GLN A 76 0.07 -0.34 6.55
CA GLN A 76 -0.34 -1.68 7.00
C GLN A 76 -1.32 -2.33 6.00
N LEU A 77 -2.18 -1.52 5.39
CA LEU A 77 -3.14 -1.96 4.38
C LEU A 77 -2.46 -2.31 3.05
N VAL A 78 -1.55 -1.46 2.57
CA VAL A 78 -0.77 -1.69 1.34
C VAL A 78 0.05 -2.98 1.43
N ALA A 79 0.62 -3.29 2.58
CA ALA A 79 1.40 -4.52 2.76
C ALA A 79 0.59 -5.83 2.60
N ARG A 80 -0.75 -5.75 2.66
CA ARG A 80 -1.67 -6.90 2.61
C ARG A 80 -2.37 -7.10 1.28
N ILE A 81 -2.14 -6.23 0.30
CA ILE A 81 -2.75 -6.39 -1.03
C ILE A 81 -2.30 -7.69 -1.68
N THR A 82 -3.20 -8.34 -2.40
CA THR A 82 -2.90 -9.51 -3.24
C THR A 82 -3.60 -9.35 -4.58
N GLU A 83 -3.29 -10.23 -5.54
CA GLU A 83 -3.92 -10.25 -6.86
C GLU A 83 -5.35 -10.79 -6.82
N ASN A 84 -5.77 -11.46 -5.74
CA ASN A 84 -7.08 -12.07 -5.63
C ASN A 84 -8.17 -11.03 -5.35
N THR A 85 -8.57 -10.28 -6.37
CA THR A 85 -9.67 -9.30 -6.26
C THR A 85 -11.06 -9.95 -6.31
N GLY A 86 -11.16 -11.28 -6.34
CA GLY A 86 -12.43 -12.00 -6.32
C GLY A 86 -13.14 -11.93 -4.95
N GLU A 87 -12.37 -11.72 -3.89
CA GLU A 87 -12.89 -11.54 -2.53
C GLU A 87 -13.32 -10.09 -2.30
N LEU A 88 -14.49 -9.91 -1.66
CA LEU A 88 -15.05 -8.59 -1.36
C LEU A 88 -14.05 -7.73 -0.57
N SER A 89 -13.44 -8.29 0.49
CA SER A 89 -12.40 -7.62 1.27
C SER A 89 -11.22 -7.11 0.43
N MET A 90 -10.71 -7.91 -0.49
CA MET A 90 -9.59 -7.52 -1.36
C MET A 90 -10.01 -6.44 -2.38
N SER A 91 -11.18 -6.59 -3.00
CA SER A 91 -11.69 -5.57 -3.93
C SER A 91 -11.92 -4.21 -3.25
N MET A 92 -12.41 -4.24 -2.00
CA MET A 92 -12.61 -3.07 -1.15
C MET A 92 -11.28 -2.39 -0.81
N LEU A 93 -10.27 -3.19 -0.42
CA LEU A 93 -8.93 -2.70 -0.13
C LEU A 93 -8.27 -2.03 -1.35
N HIS A 94 -8.37 -2.66 -2.52
CA HIS A 94 -7.87 -2.08 -3.78
C HIS A 94 -8.55 -0.74 -4.10
N ASN A 95 -9.89 -0.68 -3.98
CA ASN A 95 -10.65 0.55 -4.22
C ASN A 95 -10.24 1.67 -3.26
N LEU A 96 -10.10 1.35 -1.96
CA LEU A 96 -9.71 2.31 -0.93
C LEU A 96 -8.33 2.91 -1.21
N ILE A 97 -7.34 2.07 -1.56
CA ILE A 97 -6.00 2.51 -1.92
C ILE A 97 -6.03 3.37 -3.19
N GLU A 98 -6.80 2.99 -4.22
CA GLU A 98 -6.94 3.81 -5.44
C GLU A 98 -7.55 5.19 -5.15
N ARG A 99 -8.55 5.27 -4.26
CA ARG A 99 -9.14 6.55 -3.82
C ARG A 99 -8.11 7.40 -3.08
N CYS A 100 -7.39 6.81 -2.12
CA CYS A 100 -6.34 7.51 -1.39
C CYS A 100 -5.21 7.98 -2.32
N ALA A 101 -4.83 7.19 -3.32
CA ALA A 101 -3.82 7.57 -4.31
C ALA A 101 -4.28 8.71 -5.23
N LYS A 102 -5.59 8.80 -5.52
CA LYS A 102 -6.17 9.90 -6.28
C LYS A 102 -6.17 11.20 -5.48
N ASP A 103 -6.58 11.14 -4.22
CA ASP A 103 -6.74 12.33 -3.37
C ASP A 103 -5.42 12.80 -2.76
N HIS A 104 -4.51 11.86 -2.48
CA HIS A 104 -3.25 12.07 -1.75
C HIS A 104 -2.07 11.36 -2.42
N PRO A 105 -1.77 11.61 -3.71
CA PRO A 105 -0.80 10.83 -4.48
C PRO A 105 0.60 10.81 -3.86
N HIS A 106 1.05 11.92 -3.28
CA HIS A 106 2.37 12.02 -2.62
C HIS A 106 2.49 11.19 -1.33
N HIS A 107 1.38 10.83 -0.70
CA HIS A 107 1.39 9.95 0.48
C HIS A 107 1.30 8.47 0.10
N VAL A 108 0.60 8.14 -0.99
CA VAL A 108 0.28 6.75 -1.36
C VAL A 108 1.24 6.16 -2.37
N LEU A 109 1.60 6.91 -3.41
CA LEU A 109 2.44 6.40 -4.50
C LEU A 109 3.83 5.93 -4.02
N PRO A 110 4.52 6.62 -3.07
CA PRO A 110 5.78 6.11 -2.54
C PRO A 110 5.64 4.75 -1.86
N LEU A 111 4.54 4.50 -1.13
CA LEU A 111 4.28 3.21 -0.47
C LEU A 111 4.10 2.09 -1.51
N LEU A 112 3.32 2.36 -2.57
CA LEU A 112 3.09 1.40 -3.65
C LEU A 112 4.35 1.14 -4.47
N LEU A 113 5.16 2.17 -4.74
CA LEU A 113 6.42 2.03 -5.46
C LEU A 113 7.43 1.23 -4.64
N ALA A 114 7.54 1.48 -3.33
CA ALA A 114 8.38 0.69 -2.44
C ALA A 114 7.98 -0.79 -2.47
N LEU A 115 6.66 -1.08 -2.36
CA LEU A 115 6.16 -2.46 -2.44
C LEU A 115 6.44 -3.09 -3.81
N ALA A 116 6.13 -2.38 -4.90
CA ALA A 116 6.35 -2.85 -6.28
C ALA A 116 7.82 -3.10 -6.62
N ASN A 117 8.75 -2.41 -5.93
CA ASN A 117 10.19 -2.49 -6.14
C ASN A 117 10.91 -3.38 -5.12
N SER A 118 10.20 -4.07 -4.22
CA SER A 118 10.78 -4.82 -3.07
C SER A 118 11.87 -5.85 -3.42
N TYR A 119 11.89 -6.34 -4.66
CA TYR A 119 12.89 -7.34 -5.11
C TYR A 119 13.85 -6.81 -6.18
N LYS A 120 13.82 -5.52 -6.53
CA LYS A 120 14.65 -4.96 -7.60
C LYS A 120 16.15 -5.02 -7.31
N ASP A 121 16.57 -5.09 -6.05
CA ASP A 121 17.99 -5.25 -5.70
C ASP A 121 18.58 -6.58 -6.19
N LYS A 122 17.74 -7.61 -6.35
CA LYS A 122 18.17 -8.90 -6.91
C LYS A 122 18.72 -8.76 -8.32
N ASP A 123 18.24 -7.79 -9.09
CA ASP A 123 18.70 -7.54 -10.46
C ASP A 123 20.18 -7.10 -10.49
N TYR A 124 20.70 -6.58 -9.38
CA TYR A 124 22.09 -6.10 -9.24
C TYR A 124 23.01 -7.11 -8.53
N CYS A 125 22.46 -7.97 -7.66
CA CYS A 125 23.24 -8.93 -6.88
C CYS A 125 23.27 -10.36 -7.45
N GLN A 126 22.41 -10.71 -8.41
CA GLN A 126 22.32 -12.09 -8.90
C GLN A 126 23.54 -12.50 -9.74
N SER A 127 24.25 -13.53 -9.26
CA SER A 127 25.06 -14.38 -10.14
C SER A 127 24.11 -15.21 -11.05
N PRO A 128 24.52 -15.61 -12.27
CA PRO A 128 23.71 -16.39 -13.21
C PRO A 128 23.15 -17.72 -12.67
N LEU A 129 23.57 -18.15 -11.47
CA LEU A 129 23.29 -19.44 -10.86
C LEU A 129 22.13 -19.40 -9.84
N GLN A 130 21.60 -18.23 -9.47
CA GLN A 130 20.44 -18.14 -8.57
C GLN A 130 19.16 -18.01 -9.39
N GLY A 131 18.37 -19.08 -9.43
CA GLY A 131 17.09 -19.10 -10.15
C GLY A 131 16.14 -17.99 -9.69
N ALA A 132 15.38 -17.44 -10.64
CA ALA A 132 14.40 -16.39 -10.38
C ALA A 132 13.33 -16.90 -9.40
N SER A 133 13.33 -16.36 -8.17
CA SER A 133 12.25 -16.58 -7.21
C SER A 133 10.99 -15.89 -7.73
N LYS A 134 9.86 -16.60 -7.74
CA LYS A 134 8.58 -16.02 -8.17
C LYS A 134 8.26 -14.78 -7.33
N PRO A 135 7.86 -13.65 -7.95
CA PRO A 135 7.50 -12.46 -7.21
C PRO A 135 6.30 -12.77 -6.31
N GLU A 136 6.33 -12.27 -5.07
CA GLU A 136 5.19 -12.41 -4.17
C GLU A 136 3.96 -11.72 -4.75
N THR A 137 2.78 -12.29 -4.51
CA THR A 137 1.50 -11.80 -5.05
C THR A 137 1.24 -10.34 -4.72
N ARG A 138 1.67 -9.86 -3.54
CA ARG A 138 1.56 -8.45 -3.14
C ARG A 138 2.36 -7.50 -4.02
N VAL A 139 3.52 -7.93 -4.51
CA VAL A 139 4.39 -7.11 -5.39
C VAL A 139 3.76 -7.01 -6.77
N VAL A 140 3.25 -8.12 -7.31
CA VAL A 140 2.56 -8.13 -8.60
C VAL A 140 1.27 -7.30 -8.52
N ALA A 141 0.52 -7.41 -7.43
CA ALA A 141 -0.67 -6.59 -7.19
C ALA A 141 -0.33 -5.09 -7.17
N ALA A 142 0.73 -4.68 -6.46
CA ALA A 142 1.20 -3.29 -6.45
C ALA A 142 1.56 -2.78 -7.85
N GLN A 143 2.29 -3.60 -8.63
CA GLN A 143 2.66 -3.28 -10.02
C GLN A 143 1.42 -3.11 -10.91
N HIS A 144 0.42 -3.99 -10.77
CA HIS A 144 -0.83 -3.90 -11.50
C HIS A 144 -1.65 -2.66 -11.10
N MET A 145 -1.72 -2.32 -9.82
CA MET A 145 -2.38 -1.09 -9.36
C MET A 145 -1.71 0.17 -9.94
N LEU A 146 -0.37 0.23 -9.91
CA LEU A 146 0.39 1.34 -10.50
C LEU A 146 0.15 1.44 -12.01
N SER A 147 0.15 0.32 -12.74
CA SER A 147 -0.09 0.33 -14.18
C SER A 147 -1.52 0.78 -14.51
N LYS A 148 -2.51 0.31 -13.76
CA LYS A 148 -3.92 0.74 -13.87
C LYS A 148 -4.07 2.24 -13.60
N MET A 149 -3.46 2.76 -12.53
CA MET A 149 -3.54 4.18 -12.19
C MET A 149 -2.78 5.06 -13.19
N LYS A 150 -1.68 4.56 -13.78
CA LYS A 150 -0.94 5.26 -14.84
C LYS A 150 -1.75 5.46 -16.12
N GLN A 151 -2.75 4.61 -16.39
CA GLN A 151 -3.67 4.81 -17.51
C GLN A 151 -4.68 5.94 -17.26
N LYS A 152 -4.93 6.31 -16.00
CA LYS A 152 -5.78 7.46 -15.65
C LYS A 152 -4.97 8.75 -15.85
N SER A 153 -5.47 9.66 -16.68
CA SER A 153 -4.71 10.82 -17.20
C SER A 153 -4.11 11.73 -16.13
N ASN A 154 -4.74 11.83 -14.95
CA ASN A 154 -4.37 12.76 -13.88
C ASN A 154 -3.14 12.32 -13.06
N LEU A 155 -2.82 11.03 -12.97
CA LEU A 155 -1.66 10.52 -12.22
C LEU A 155 -0.53 10.03 -13.12
N LYS A 156 -0.76 9.96 -14.44
CA LYS A 156 0.18 9.37 -15.41
C LYS A 156 1.57 9.98 -15.35
N THR A 157 1.68 11.31 -15.38
CA THR A 157 2.95 12.03 -15.35
C THR A 157 3.65 11.84 -14.01
N LEU A 158 2.94 12.04 -12.90
CA LEU A 158 3.47 11.87 -11.55
C LEU A 158 3.99 10.45 -11.30
N ILE A 159 3.21 9.41 -11.64
CA ILE A 159 3.64 8.01 -11.49
C ILE A 159 4.88 7.75 -12.34
N ARG A 160 4.92 8.24 -13.59
CA ARG A 160 6.10 8.08 -14.45
C ARG A 160 7.32 8.74 -13.83
N ASP A 161 7.19 9.98 -13.36
CA ASP A 161 8.30 10.74 -12.80
C ASP A 161 8.80 10.08 -11.50
N MET A 162 7.91 9.67 -10.60
CA MET A 162 8.26 8.93 -9.38
C MET A 162 8.89 7.57 -9.67
N GLN A 163 8.44 6.85 -10.71
CA GLN A 163 9.07 5.59 -11.14
C GLN A 163 10.52 5.82 -11.58
N VAL A 164 10.75 6.81 -12.45
CA VAL A 164 12.09 7.16 -12.95
C VAL A 164 13.02 7.57 -11.81
N VAL A 165 12.53 8.39 -10.86
CA VAL A 165 13.29 8.79 -9.68
C VAL A 165 13.61 7.58 -8.79
N SER A 166 12.63 6.72 -8.53
CA SER A 166 12.84 5.51 -7.71
C SER A 166 13.86 4.57 -8.33
N GLU A 167 13.82 4.36 -9.64
CA GLU A 167 14.79 3.51 -10.35
C GLU A 167 16.19 4.11 -10.33
N ALA A 168 16.31 5.42 -10.48
CA ALA A 168 17.59 6.11 -10.35
C ALA A 168 18.21 5.97 -8.95
N TYR A 169 17.39 6.05 -7.90
CA TYR A 169 17.84 5.80 -6.53
C TYR A 169 18.25 4.34 -6.29
N ILE A 170 17.48 3.37 -6.81
CA ILE A 170 17.82 1.94 -6.71
C ILE A 170 19.14 1.65 -7.43
N SER A 171 19.34 2.20 -8.64
CA SER A 171 20.60 2.09 -9.38
C SER A 171 21.77 2.64 -8.58
N LEU A 172 21.62 3.84 -8.02
CA LEU A 172 22.69 4.48 -7.25
C LEU A 172 23.01 3.68 -5.97
N ALA A 173 22.00 3.16 -5.27
CA ALA A 173 22.18 2.39 -4.05
C ALA A 173 22.92 1.06 -4.31
N ASN A 174 22.68 0.44 -5.46
CA ASN A 174 23.35 -0.79 -5.87
C ASN A 174 24.64 -0.55 -6.68
N PHE A 175 25.05 0.71 -6.88
CA PHE A 175 26.27 1.01 -7.62
C PHE A 175 27.50 0.48 -6.85
N PRO A 176 28.37 -0.34 -7.48
CA PRO A 176 29.50 -0.94 -6.80
C PRO A 176 30.48 0.13 -6.33
N HIS A 177 30.61 0.28 -5.01
CA HIS A 177 31.59 1.16 -4.40
C HIS A 177 32.83 0.37 -3.99
N THR A 178 33.95 0.63 -4.64
CA THR A 178 35.26 0.21 -4.13
C THR A 178 35.77 1.29 -3.18
N PRO A 179 35.92 1.02 -1.88
CA PRO A 179 36.37 2.02 -0.93
C PRO A 179 37.84 2.37 -1.20
N ASP A 180 38.07 3.51 -1.86
CA ASP A 180 39.39 4.10 -1.96
C ASP A 180 39.69 4.82 -0.65
N LYS A 181 40.61 4.25 0.15
CA LYS A 181 41.03 4.80 1.45
C LYS A 181 41.61 6.23 1.35
N SER A 182 41.97 6.69 0.15
CA SER A 182 42.51 8.02 -0.09
C SER A 182 41.44 9.10 -0.33
N CYS A 183 40.23 8.71 -0.73
CA CYS A 183 39.21 9.64 -1.20
C CYS A 183 38.08 9.79 -0.18
N LYS A 184 38.10 10.90 0.57
CA LYS A 184 37.04 11.23 1.57
C LYS A 184 35.70 11.60 0.94
N VAL A 185 35.63 11.81 -0.37
CA VAL A 185 34.44 12.29 -1.08
C VAL A 185 34.11 11.33 -2.21
N PHE A 186 32.98 10.63 -2.09
CA PHE A 186 32.46 9.78 -3.17
C PHE A 186 31.90 10.66 -4.29
N LYS A 187 32.45 10.53 -5.50
CA LYS A 187 31.95 11.22 -6.70
C LYS A 187 31.00 10.30 -7.44
N ILE A 188 29.73 10.71 -7.53
CA ILE A 188 28.71 9.99 -8.28
C ILE A 188 29.08 9.99 -9.77
N PRO A 189 29.16 8.83 -10.44
CA PRO A 189 29.47 8.74 -11.86
C PRO A 189 28.42 9.44 -12.74
N LYS A 190 28.86 10.11 -13.82
CA LYS A 190 27.95 10.69 -14.83
C LYS A 190 27.15 9.66 -15.63
N SER A 191 27.51 8.37 -15.51
CA SER A 191 26.75 7.27 -16.09
C SER A 191 25.44 7.03 -15.33
N GLU A 192 25.42 7.33 -14.02
CA GLU A 192 24.29 7.01 -13.15
C GLU A 192 23.02 7.74 -13.58
N PRO A 193 21.87 7.05 -13.63
CA PRO A 193 20.60 7.66 -14.05
C PRO A 193 20.22 8.90 -13.23
N ILE A 194 20.60 8.93 -11.95
CA ILE A 194 20.33 10.06 -11.05
C ILE A 194 20.91 11.39 -11.55
N THR A 195 22.07 11.35 -12.23
CA THR A 195 22.73 12.54 -12.80
C THR A 195 22.07 13.04 -14.09
N LYS A 196 21.20 12.22 -14.69
CA LYS A 196 20.49 12.49 -15.95
C LYS A 196 19.03 12.88 -15.73
N LEU A 197 18.55 12.88 -14.48
CA LEU A 197 17.20 13.32 -14.13
C LEU A 197 17.05 14.80 -14.52
N LYS A 198 16.19 15.04 -15.51
CA LYS A 198 15.77 16.36 -15.97
C LYS A 198 14.26 16.37 -16.06
N SER A 199 13.62 17.49 -15.71
CA SER A 199 12.17 17.68 -15.87
C SER A 199 11.30 16.73 -15.04
N VAL A 200 11.62 16.54 -13.76
CA VAL A 200 10.80 15.83 -12.75
C VAL A 200 10.05 16.81 -11.84
N GLU A 201 9.38 17.78 -12.43
CA GLU A 201 8.75 18.92 -11.72
C GLU A 201 7.60 18.49 -10.78
N HIS A 202 6.99 17.33 -11.04
CA HIS A 202 5.87 16.82 -10.27
C HIS A 202 6.28 16.03 -9.03
N VAL A 203 7.56 15.63 -8.92
CA VAL A 203 8.03 14.87 -7.76
C VAL A 203 8.46 15.87 -6.69
N LEU A 204 7.60 16.07 -5.70
CA LEU A 204 7.96 16.81 -4.50
C LEU A 204 9.05 16.03 -3.75
N CYS A 205 10.27 16.57 -3.73
CA CYS A 205 11.27 16.18 -2.74
C CYS A 205 10.89 16.88 -1.43
N PRO A 206 10.78 16.15 -0.30
CA PRO A 206 10.47 16.74 1.00
C PRO A 206 11.51 17.78 1.44
#